data_AF-A0A4P6VUU3-F1
#
_entry.id   AF-A0A4P6VUU3-F1
#
_cell.length_a   1.000
_cell.length_b   1.000
_cell.length_c   1.000
_cell.angle_alpha   90.00
_cell.angle_beta   90.00
_cell.angle_gamma   90.00
#
_symmetry.space_group_name_H-M   'P 1'
#
loop_
_entity.id
_entity.type
_entity.pdbx_description
1 polymer ?
#
loop_
_entity_poly.entity_id
_entity_poly.type
_entity_poly.pdbx_seq_one_letter_code
_entity_poly.pdbx_strand_id
1 'polypeptide(L)'
;MKIFKILPLMIASSITLIGCQSTSNQPPKLANKNDTVGCNYENIDSPEFKLSKDLYTSSYFTHSPDGKGYKYGDYYKAIETEPFKLTGVSAEKKDKYSSYDILHKGKEYLSLENNTLYKLTLPNEVTQVVTSSCSTYWLKKDNLNFDDLTRVNGEKLTLSDNILIYGANNLTPLEMRPLELESDKFKKTITFKGTEYKGRFFRTWASSETNKLLTPTVQLYTRLVFGEWAHVDRAYDETGAKYDITKIGSDTNCSQYGCTLYEYVGLELPISFLQKNKNGFEVQFEGNQKQVVTVASYQVEQLLLGVKDYL
;
A
#
# COMPACT_ATOMS: atom_id res chain seq x y z
N MET A 1 35.86 28.49 53.44
CA MET A 1 35.72 29.34 52.23
C MET A 1 35.25 28.44 51.10
N LYS A 2 34.12 28.59 50.41
CA LYS A 2 33.00 29.52 50.47
C LYS A 2 31.73 28.66 50.28
N ILE A 3 30.73 28.91 51.11
CA ILE A 3 29.36 28.43 50.98
C ILE A 3 28.70 29.29 49.90
N PHE A 4 28.12 28.69 48.86
CA PHE A 4 27.20 29.41 47.97
C PHE A 4 25.77 29.01 48.31
N LYS A 5 25.10 29.91 49.03
CA LYS A 5 23.65 30.00 49.14
C LYS A 5 23.10 30.51 47.80
N ILE A 6 22.09 29.86 47.24
CA ILE A 6 21.17 30.48 46.29
C ILE A 6 19.75 30.14 46.74
N LEU A 7 19.07 31.15 47.26
CA LEU A 7 17.61 31.20 47.52
C LEU A 7 16.89 31.61 46.21
N PRO A 8 15.56 31.47 46.07
CA PRO A 8 14.90 31.11 44.84
C PRO A 8 14.40 32.37 44.11
N LEU A 9 14.43 32.34 42.78
CA LEU A 9 13.71 33.32 41.97
C LEU A 9 12.31 32.77 41.69
N MET A 10 11.33 33.22 42.49
CA MET A 10 9.91 33.06 42.15
C MET A 10 9.60 33.95 40.94
N ILE A 11 9.37 33.32 39.79
CA ILE A 11 8.75 33.98 38.64
C ILE A 11 7.25 33.69 38.72
N ALA A 12 6.50 34.64 39.27
CA ALA A 12 5.05 34.67 39.18
C ALA A 12 4.66 34.98 37.72
N SER A 13 4.35 33.94 36.95
CA SER A 13 3.75 34.10 35.62
C SER A 13 2.23 34.06 35.77
N SER A 14 1.62 35.22 35.62
CA SER A 14 0.18 35.42 35.59
C SER A 14 -0.44 34.68 34.41
N ILE A 15 -1.00 33.50 34.65
CA ILE A 15 -1.84 32.79 33.69
C ILE A 15 -3.15 33.56 33.60
N THR A 16 -3.31 34.35 32.55
CA THR A 16 -4.60 34.89 32.15
C THR A 16 -5.42 33.74 31.57
N LEU A 17 -6.35 33.24 32.38
CA LEU A 17 -7.45 32.36 31.96
C LEU A 17 -8.33 33.11 30.95
N ILE A 18 -8.07 32.92 29.65
CA ILE A 18 -9.07 33.20 28.62
C ILE A 18 -10.00 31.99 28.61
N GLY A 19 -11.15 32.17 29.26
CA GLY A 19 -12.22 31.18 29.26
C GLY A 19 -12.69 30.92 27.82
N CYS A 20 -12.62 29.66 27.39
CA CYS A 20 -13.41 29.19 26.26
C CYS A 20 -14.89 29.27 26.68
N GLN A 21 -15.62 30.24 26.15
CA GLN A 21 -17.07 30.23 26.18
C GLN A 21 -17.56 29.04 25.36
N SER A 22 -18.27 28.14 26.03
CA SER A 22 -19.00 27.04 25.39
C SER A 22 -20.13 27.64 24.54
N THR A 23 -19.97 27.66 23.22
CA THR A 23 -21.11 27.78 22.33
C THR A 23 -21.80 26.41 22.24
N SER A 24 -23.05 26.38 22.66
CA SER A 24 -23.89 25.19 22.67
C SER A 24 -24.02 24.60 21.27
N ASN A 25 -23.72 23.30 21.14
CA ASN A 25 -24.09 22.48 19.99
C ASN A 25 -25.63 22.42 19.86
N GLN A 26 -26.18 23.26 18.99
CA GLN A 26 -27.39 22.87 18.26
C GLN A 26 -26.97 22.37 16.87
N PRO A 27 -27.45 21.20 16.42
CA PRO A 27 -27.23 20.77 15.05
C PRO A 27 -27.80 21.83 14.08
N PRO A 28 -27.12 22.11 12.95
CA PRO A 28 -27.67 23.04 11.96
C PRO A 28 -29.04 22.55 11.51
N LYS A 29 -30.05 23.40 11.63
CA LYS A 29 -31.36 23.18 11.00
C LYS A 29 -31.14 23.06 9.49
N LEU A 30 -31.68 22.00 8.89
CA LEU A 30 -31.75 21.82 7.44
C LEU A 30 -32.36 23.07 6.79
N ALA A 31 -31.56 23.73 5.96
CA ALA A 31 -31.99 24.85 5.13
C ALA A 31 -32.93 24.35 4.03
N ASN A 32 -33.98 25.15 3.78
CA ASN A 32 -34.95 24.93 2.72
C ASN A 32 -34.29 24.96 1.33
N LYS A 33 -34.88 24.20 0.40
CA LYS A 33 -34.69 24.34 -1.06
C LYS A 33 -34.77 25.82 -1.45
N ASN A 34 -33.62 26.47 -1.67
CA ASN A 34 -33.37 27.57 -2.60
C ASN A 34 -32.17 28.48 -2.23
N ASP A 35 -31.41 28.17 -1.17
CA ASP A 35 -30.12 28.84 -0.97
C ASP A 35 -28.98 28.00 -1.59
N THR A 36 -28.43 28.49 -2.70
CA THR A 36 -27.13 28.06 -3.23
C THR A 36 -26.03 28.51 -2.28
N VAL A 37 -25.94 27.87 -1.12
CA VAL A 37 -24.68 27.78 -0.37
C VAL A 37 -23.83 26.78 -1.13
N GLY A 38 -22.98 27.27 -2.02
CA GLY A 38 -22.02 26.44 -2.73
C GLY A 38 -21.24 25.59 -1.72
N CYS A 39 -21.06 24.30 -1.98
CA CYS A 39 -20.32 23.39 -1.11
C CYS A 39 -18.81 23.69 -1.02
N ASN A 40 -18.37 24.85 -1.53
CA ASN A 40 -16.98 25.30 -1.57
C ASN A 40 -16.02 24.28 -2.20
N TYR A 41 -16.50 23.47 -3.16
CA TYR A 41 -15.70 22.44 -3.82
C TYR A 41 -14.35 22.96 -4.36
N GLU A 42 -14.36 24.14 -4.98
CA GLU A 42 -13.17 24.79 -5.51
C GLU A 42 -12.15 25.18 -4.43
N ASN A 43 -12.63 25.48 -3.21
CA ASN A 43 -11.79 25.92 -2.10
C ASN A 43 -11.25 24.77 -1.24
N ILE A 44 -11.63 23.51 -1.55
CA ILE A 44 -11.08 22.35 -0.84
C ILE A 44 -9.64 22.13 -1.33
N ASP A 45 -8.69 22.23 -0.37
CA ASP A 45 -7.27 21.95 -0.58
C ASP A 45 -7.02 20.44 -0.66
N SER A 46 -7.43 19.87 -1.79
CA SER A 46 -7.32 18.45 -2.12
C SER A 46 -7.31 18.31 -3.65
N PRO A 47 -6.47 17.43 -4.21
CA PRO A 47 -6.57 17.06 -5.62
C PRO A 47 -7.94 16.49 -5.94
N GLU A 48 -8.31 16.54 -7.22
CA GLU A 48 -9.49 15.83 -7.69
C GLU A 48 -9.18 14.36 -7.93
N PHE A 49 -10.01 13.50 -7.35
CA PHE A 49 -9.93 12.05 -7.47
C PHE A 49 -11.13 11.51 -8.24
N LYS A 50 -10.94 10.32 -8.81
CA LYS A 50 -12.00 9.48 -9.38
C LYS A 50 -11.71 8.01 -9.09
N LEU A 51 -12.76 7.19 -9.14
CA LEU A 51 -12.61 5.74 -9.09
C LEU A 51 -11.91 5.24 -10.36
N SER A 52 -10.96 4.32 -10.20
CA SER A 52 -10.16 3.78 -11.30
C SER A 52 -10.87 2.68 -12.10
N LYS A 53 -11.93 2.10 -11.55
CA LYS A 53 -12.67 0.94 -12.09
C LYS A 53 -14.16 1.05 -11.75
N ASP A 54 -15.00 0.35 -12.53
CA ASP A 54 -16.41 0.08 -12.23
C ASP A 54 -16.52 -0.83 -11.02
N LEU A 55 -16.38 -0.23 -9.84
CA LEU A 55 -16.41 -0.90 -8.55
C LEU A 55 -17.81 -0.75 -7.94
N TYR A 56 -18.17 -1.67 -7.03
CA TYR A 56 -19.37 -1.50 -6.22
C TYR A 56 -19.19 -0.29 -5.31
N THR A 57 -19.63 0.89 -5.75
CA THR A 57 -19.47 2.17 -5.05
C THR A 57 -19.93 2.13 -3.60
N SER A 58 -20.99 1.38 -3.31
CA SER A 58 -21.51 1.16 -1.95
C SER A 58 -20.55 0.42 -1.01
N SER A 59 -19.60 -0.34 -1.56
CA SER A 59 -18.50 -0.97 -0.81
C SER A 59 -17.46 0.03 -0.34
N TYR A 60 -17.31 1.15 -1.06
CA TYR A 60 -16.29 2.18 -0.81
C TYR A 60 -16.85 3.44 -0.17
N PHE A 61 -18.13 3.75 -0.41
CA PHE A 61 -18.75 4.97 0.06
C PHE A 61 -20.00 4.68 0.89
N THR A 62 -20.17 5.46 1.95
CA THR A 62 -21.39 5.52 2.75
C THR A 62 -21.96 6.94 2.72
N HIS A 63 -23.27 7.04 2.92
CA HIS A 63 -23.98 8.31 2.99
C HIS A 63 -23.86 9.00 4.35
N SER A 64 -23.45 8.25 5.39
CA SER A 64 -23.27 8.74 6.75
C SER A 64 -21.95 8.21 7.35
N PRO A 65 -21.35 8.93 8.30
CA PRO A 65 -20.08 8.52 8.90
C PRO A 65 -20.20 7.24 9.75
N ASP A 66 -21.38 6.98 10.30
CA ASP A 66 -21.66 5.80 11.12
C ASP A 66 -22.07 4.58 10.29
N GLY A 67 -22.18 4.69 8.96
CA GLY A 67 -22.58 3.60 8.08
C GLY A 67 -24.04 3.15 8.22
N LYS A 68 -24.82 3.79 9.10
CA LYS A 68 -26.19 3.38 9.41
C LYS A 68 -27.17 3.92 8.38
N GLY A 69 -27.90 3.01 7.74
CA GLY A 69 -28.92 3.32 6.74
C GLY A 69 -28.52 2.80 5.37
N TYR A 70 -29.47 2.18 4.67
CA TYR A 70 -29.25 1.70 3.31
C TYR A 70 -29.78 2.72 2.31
N LYS A 71 -28.95 3.11 1.35
CA LYS A 71 -29.34 3.88 0.17
C LYS A 71 -29.10 2.99 -1.05
N TYR A 72 -30.13 2.80 -1.87
CA TYR A 72 -30.08 2.07 -3.13
C TYR A 72 -30.34 3.03 -4.31
N GLY A 73 -30.00 2.58 -5.52
CA GLY A 73 -30.29 3.29 -6.77
C GLY A 73 -29.35 4.47 -7.03
N ASP A 74 -29.88 5.53 -7.65
CA ASP A 74 -29.11 6.66 -8.19
C ASP A 74 -28.38 7.52 -7.14
N TYR A 75 -28.47 7.20 -5.85
CA TYR A 75 -27.81 7.96 -4.80
C TYR A 75 -26.28 8.03 -4.98
N TYR A 76 -25.66 6.95 -5.46
CA TYR A 76 -24.22 6.87 -5.68
C TYR A 76 -23.77 7.35 -7.08
N LYS A 77 -24.71 7.73 -7.94
CA LYS A 77 -24.43 8.08 -9.33
C LYS A 77 -23.46 9.26 -9.48
N ALA A 78 -23.54 10.25 -8.58
CA ALA A 78 -22.64 11.41 -8.64
C ALA A 78 -21.20 10.98 -8.35
N ILE A 79 -20.93 10.21 -7.30
CA ILE A 79 -19.55 9.76 -6.97
C ILE A 79 -19.01 8.73 -7.98
N GLU A 80 -19.88 8.06 -8.74
CA GLU A 80 -19.50 7.15 -9.82
C GLU A 80 -19.06 7.88 -11.10
N THR A 81 -19.66 9.03 -11.38
CA THR A 81 -19.51 9.71 -12.69
C THR A 81 -18.74 11.02 -12.60
N GLU A 82 -18.62 11.60 -11.40
CA GLU A 82 -18.01 12.89 -11.19
C GLU A 82 -16.70 12.81 -10.40
N PRO A 83 -15.77 13.76 -10.65
CA PRO A 83 -14.66 14.05 -9.74
C PRO A 83 -15.13 14.36 -8.32
N PHE A 84 -14.29 14.00 -7.35
CA PHE A 84 -14.49 14.35 -5.94
C PHE A 84 -13.20 14.78 -5.25
N LYS A 85 -13.34 15.53 -4.16
CA LYS A 85 -12.24 15.98 -3.29
C LYS A 85 -12.44 15.47 -1.87
N LEU A 86 -11.34 15.20 -1.16
CA LEU A 86 -11.38 14.85 0.26
C LEU A 86 -11.40 16.14 1.08
N THR A 87 -12.35 16.28 2.01
CA THR A 87 -12.49 17.53 2.78
C THR A 87 -11.53 17.64 3.97
N GLY A 88 -10.83 16.55 4.30
CA GLY A 88 -10.03 16.42 5.53
C GLY A 88 -10.86 16.13 6.79
N VAL A 89 -12.19 16.11 6.70
CA VAL A 89 -13.07 15.74 7.82
C VAL A 89 -13.11 14.21 7.95
N SER A 90 -12.70 13.69 9.10
CA SER A 90 -12.76 12.27 9.43
C SER A 90 -13.74 11.99 10.57
N ALA A 91 -14.30 10.79 10.60
CA ALA A 91 -15.14 10.29 11.68
C ALA A 91 -14.80 8.84 12.00
N GLU A 92 -14.85 8.48 13.29
CA GLU A 92 -14.64 7.10 13.74
C GLU A 92 -15.79 6.20 13.28
N LYS A 93 -15.47 5.00 12.82
CA LYS A 93 -16.49 3.98 12.53
C LYS A 93 -17.04 3.41 13.83
N LYS A 94 -18.37 3.46 13.97
CA LYS A 94 -19.06 2.92 15.15
C LYS A 94 -19.33 1.41 15.08
N ASP A 95 -19.36 0.84 13.90
CA ASP A 95 -19.50 -0.61 13.72
C ASP A 95 -18.11 -1.25 13.75
N LYS A 96 -17.75 -1.85 14.89
CA LYS A 96 -16.54 -2.68 15.00
C LYS A 96 -16.74 -3.95 14.18
N TYR A 97 -16.05 -4.02 13.04
CA TYR A 97 -15.73 -5.19 12.21
C TYR A 97 -16.74 -6.36 12.21
N SER A 98 -17.34 -6.63 11.05
CA SER A 98 -17.75 -8.00 10.76
C SER A 98 -16.48 -8.84 10.54
N SER A 99 -16.44 -10.05 11.08
CA SER A 99 -15.33 -11.00 11.00
C SER A 99 -14.87 -11.39 9.58
N TYR A 100 -15.51 -10.85 8.54
CA TYR A 100 -15.24 -11.13 7.12
C TYR A 100 -14.06 -10.30 6.55
N ASP A 101 -13.73 -9.14 7.14
CA ASP A 101 -12.67 -8.23 6.64
C ASP A 101 -11.24 -8.71 6.98
N ILE A 102 -11.11 -9.66 7.90
CA ILE A 102 -9.82 -10.19 8.37
C ILE A 102 -9.20 -11.18 7.36
N LEU A 103 -9.98 -11.70 6.41
CA LEU A 103 -9.54 -12.74 5.48
C LEU A 103 -8.86 -12.19 4.20
N HIS A 104 -8.98 -10.89 3.92
CA HIS A 104 -8.37 -10.26 2.74
C HIS A 104 -7.08 -9.48 3.08
N LYS A 105 -6.22 -10.04 3.94
CA LYS A 105 -4.87 -9.56 4.33
C LYS A 105 -3.85 -9.56 3.16
N GLY A 106 -4.24 -9.05 2.00
CA GLY A 106 -3.36 -8.99 0.82
C GLY A 106 -2.50 -7.73 0.75
N LYS A 107 -2.71 -6.71 1.59
CA LYS A 107 -2.28 -5.34 1.25
C LYS A 107 -1.71 -4.59 2.45
N GLU A 108 -0.56 -5.04 2.94
CA GLU A 108 0.16 -4.35 3.99
C GLU A 108 1.07 -3.24 3.46
N TYR A 109 1.53 -3.27 2.20
CA TYR A 109 2.62 -2.39 1.74
C TYR A 109 2.37 -1.66 0.42
N LEU A 110 2.66 -0.37 0.40
CA LEU A 110 2.64 0.52 -0.77
C LEU A 110 4.04 1.07 -1.03
N SER A 111 4.51 1.03 -2.27
CA SER A 111 5.72 1.76 -2.66
C SER A 111 5.32 3.18 -3.04
N LEU A 112 5.83 4.16 -2.29
CA LEU A 112 5.66 5.59 -2.55
C LEU A 112 7.03 6.22 -2.79
N GLU A 113 7.00 7.43 -3.36
CA GLU A 113 8.11 8.41 -3.47
C GLU A 113 9.51 7.88 -3.14
N ASN A 114 10.39 7.86 -4.14
CA ASN A 114 11.72 7.25 -4.04
C ASN A 114 11.66 5.81 -3.54
N ASN A 115 10.58 5.09 -3.91
CA ASN A 115 10.51 3.66 -3.79
C ASN A 115 10.50 3.13 -2.34
N THR A 116 10.19 4.03 -1.39
CA THR A 116 10.04 3.71 0.03
C THR A 116 8.74 2.92 0.21
N LEU A 117 8.82 1.75 0.83
CA LEU A 117 7.62 1.04 1.22
C LEU A 117 6.99 1.70 2.44
N TYR A 118 5.67 1.79 2.44
CA TYR A 118 4.85 2.18 3.57
C TYR A 118 3.97 1.01 3.96
N LYS A 119 3.99 0.65 5.23
CA LYS A 119 2.99 -0.23 5.82
C LYS A 119 1.71 0.55 6.08
N LEU A 120 0.60 0.10 5.50
CA LEU A 120 -0.74 0.59 5.80
C LEU A 120 -1.32 -0.18 7.00
N THR A 121 -1.66 0.55 8.05
CA THR A 121 -2.51 0.07 9.14
C THR A 121 -3.93 0.51 8.83
N LEU A 122 -4.88 -0.44 8.72
CA LEU A 122 -6.24 -0.10 8.29
C LEU A 122 -6.90 0.88 9.29
N PRO A 123 -7.34 2.07 8.83
CA PRO A 123 -7.93 3.07 9.70
C PRO A 123 -9.31 2.62 10.20
N ASN A 124 -9.62 2.82 11.48
CA ASN A 124 -10.99 2.71 12.01
C ASN A 124 -11.80 4.00 11.79
N GLU A 125 -11.67 4.61 10.61
CA GLU A 125 -12.29 5.89 10.29
C GLU A 125 -12.79 5.93 8.85
N VAL A 126 -13.70 6.86 8.60
CA VAL A 126 -14.15 7.28 7.28
C VAL A 126 -13.81 8.74 7.07
N THR A 127 -13.52 9.13 5.83
CA THR A 127 -13.27 10.54 5.48
C THR A 127 -14.35 11.05 4.55
N GLN A 128 -14.82 12.26 4.81
CA GLN A 128 -15.82 12.91 3.99
C GLN A 128 -15.23 13.31 2.63
N VAL A 129 -16.01 13.07 1.59
CA VAL A 129 -15.74 13.53 0.22
C VAL A 129 -16.91 14.34 -0.28
N VAL A 130 -16.63 15.28 -1.19
CA VAL A 130 -17.63 16.09 -1.88
C VAL A 130 -17.38 15.96 -3.37
N THR A 131 -18.42 15.73 -4.17
CA THR A 131 -18.34 15.71 -5.64
C THR A 131 -18.44 17.11 -6.23
N SER A 132 -18.09 17.24 -7.51
CA SER A 132 -18.24 18.50 -8.25
C SER A 132 -19.68 19.07 -8.24
N SER A 133 -20.71 18.22 -8.17
CA SER A 133 -22.12 18.60 -8.00
C SER A 133 -22.56 18.84 -6.56
N CYS A 134 -21.62 18.95 -5.62
CA CYS A 134 -21.89 19.15 -4.18
C CYS A 134 -22.59 17.98 -3.48
N SER A 135 -22.50 16.77 -4.03
CA SER A 135 -22.97 15.57 -3.33
C SER A 135 -21.93 15.11 -2.32
N THR A 136 -22.37 14.84 -1.08
CA THR A 136 -21.47 14.46 0.02
C THR A 136 -21.55 12.97 0.31
N TYR A 137 -20.39 12.34 0.46
CA TYR A 137 -20.25 10.93 0.82
C TYR A 137 -19.14 10.75 1.86
N TRP A 138 -18.99 9.54 2.36
CA TRP A 138 -17.97 9.14 3.34
C TRP A 138 -17.23 7.92 2.82
N LEU A 139 -15.94 8.08 2.58
CA LEU A 139 -15.03 7.08 2.05
C LEU A 139 -14.60 6.08 3.13
N LYS A 140 -14.83 4.79 2.86
CA LYS A 140 -14.43 3.63 3.67
C LYS A 140 -12.99 3.23 3.29
N LYS A 141 -12.03 3.64 4.11
CA LYS A 141 -10.59 3.47 3.84
C LYS A 141 -10.09 2.02 3.92
N ASP A 142 -10.79 1.19 4.68
CA ASP A 142 -10.50 -0.24 4.88
C ASP A 142 -10.78 -1.10 3.65
N ASN A 143 -11.74 -0.69 2.83
CA ASN A 143 -12.11 -1.42 1.61
C ASN A 143 -11.34 -0.95 0.38
N LEU A 144 -10.60 0.16 0.49
CA LEU A 144 -9.84 0.74 -0.60
C LEU A 144 -8.52 0.02 -0.86
N ASN A 145 -8.31 -0.37 -2.11
CA ASN A 145 -7.00 -0.67 -2.62
C ASN A 145 -6.31 0.60 -3.11
N PHE A 146 -4.98 0.61 -3.08
CA PHE A 146 -4.18 1.75 -3.56
C PHE A 146 -4.48 2.14 -5.01
N ASP A 147 -4.83 1.16 -5.85
CA ASP A 147 -5.13 1.38 -7.26
C ASP A 147 -6.60 1.72 -7.51
N ASP A 148 -7.47 1.76 -6.48
CA ASP A 148 -8.92 2.00 -6.66
C ASP A 148 -9.24 3.49 -6.89
N LEU A 149 -8.31 4.38 -6.53
CA LEU A 149 -8.41 5.83 -6.74
C LEU A 149 -7.31 6.31 -7.67
N THR A 150 -7.65 7.27 -8.54
CA THR A 150 -6.68 7.96 -9.41
C THR A 150 -6.92 9.46 -9.38
N ARG A 151 -5.88 10.27 -9.60
CA ARG A 151 -6.08 11.69 -9.86
C ARG A 151 -6.80 11.88 -11.19
N VAL A 152 -7.71 12.85 -11.27
CA VAL A 152 -8.41 13.20 -12.51
C VAL A 152 -7.44 13.68 -13.59
N ASN A 153 -6.38 14.39 -13.19
CA ASN A 153 -5.34 14.89 -14.09
C ASN A 153 -4.40 13.80 -14.66
N GLY A 154 -4.57 12.53 -14.26
CA GLY A 154 -3.77 11.40 -14.75
C GLY A 154 -2.40 11.22 -14.09
N GLU A 155 -2.01 12.11 -13.16
CA GLU A 155 -0.79 11.93 -12.39
C GLU A 155 -0.90 10.76 -11.40
N LYS A 156 0.25 10.13 -11.11
CA LYS A 156 0.33 9.10 -10.07
C LYS A 156 0.08 9.72 -8.69
N LEU A 157 -0.53 8.94 -7.79
CA LEU A 157 -0.71 9.35 -6.40
C LEU A 157 0.64 9.55 -5.70
N THR A 158 0.77 10.68 -5.00
CA THR A 158 1.93 11.06 -4.19
C THR A 158 1.81 10.56 -2.75
N LEU A 159 2.85 10.73 -1.93
CA LEU A 159 2.76 10.44 -0.49
C LEU A 159 1.72 11.35 0.18
N SER A 160 1.68 12.63 -0.18
CA SER A 160 0.69 13.58 0.34
C SER A 160 -0.75 13.14 0.03
N ASP A 161 -1.00 12.61 -1.17
CA ASP A 161 -2.33 12.09 -1.53
C ASP A 161 -2.70 10.88 -0.67
N ASN A 162 -1.76 9.96 -0.49
CA ASN A 162 -1.99 8.77 0.31
C ASN A 162 -2.16 9.11 1.79
N ILE A 163 -1.46 10.12 2.31
CA ILE A 163 -1.68 10.65 3.66
C ILE A 163 -3.07 11.26 3.78
N LEU A 164 -3.57 11.97 2.76
CA LEU A 164 -4.91 12.53 2.76
C LEU A 164 -5.99 11.43 2.73
N ILE A 165 -5.79 10.38 1.92
CA ILE A 165 -6.72 9.26 1.78
C ILE A 165 -6.74 8.40 3.05
N TYR A 166 -5.56 7.95 3.50
CA TYR A 166 -5.44 6.94 4.56
C TYR A 166 -5.21 7.53 5.95
N GLY A 167 -4.71 8.77 6.05
CA GLY A 167 -4.30 9.40 7.31
C GLY A 167 -2.83 9.14 7.64
N ALA A 168 -2.12 10.17 8.10
CA ALA A 168 -0.67 10.12 8.37
C ALA A 168 -0.26 8.99 9.35
N ASN A 169 -1.07 8.76 10.38
CA ASN A 169 -0.78 7.74 11.40
C ASN A 169 -0.98 6.30 10.91
N ASN A 170 -1.63 6.13 9.77
CA ASN A 170 -1.93 4.83 9.19
C ASN A 170 -0.88 4.42 8.15
N LEU A 171 0.00 5.32 7.74
CA LEU A 171 1.09 5.05 6.80
C LEU A 171 2.41 5.16 7.54
N THR A 172 3.03 4.01 7.79
CA THR A 172 4.33 3.93 8.47
C THR A 172 5.39 3.50 7.47
N PRO A 173 6.51 4.23 7.28
CA PRO A 173 7.61 3.75 6.47
C PRO A 173 8.01 2.35 6.96
N LEU A 174 8.09 1.40 6.04
CA LEU A 174 8.55 0.07 6.35
C LEU A 174 10.05 0.12 6.59
N GLU A 175 10.46 -0.18 7.82
CA GLU A 175 11.85 -0.46 8.10
C GLU A 175 12.27 -1.73 7.35
N MET A 176 13.32 -1.58 6.53
CA MET A 176 13.85 -2.69 5.75
C MET A 176 14.42 -3.74 6.69
N ARG A 177 13.75 -4.89 6.78
CA ARG A 177 14.23 -6.01 7.60
C ARG A 177 15.50 -6.61 6.99
N PRO A 178 16.45 -7.11 7.80
CA PRO A 178 17.57 -7.89 7.28
C PRO A 178 17.06 -9.15 6.55
N LEU A 179 17.88 -9.70 5.66
CA LEU A 179 17.60 -11.00 5.02
C LEU A 179 17.53 -12.09 6.10
N GLU A 180 16.63 -13.06 5.89
CA GLU A 180 16.63 -14.31 6.64
C GLU A 180 17.87 -15.11 6.21
N LEU A 181 18.67 -15.55 7.18
CA LEU A 181 19.87 -16.36 6.95
C LEU A 181 19.68 -17.76 7.51
N GLU A 182 19.92 -18.77 6.68
CA GLU A 182 19.93 -20.17 7.07
C GLU A 182 21.27 -20.80 6.71
N SER A 183 21.99 -21.34 7.71
CA SER A 183 23.27 -22.02 7.49
C SER A 183 23.08 -23.53 7.47
N ASP A 184 23.42 -24.16 6.34
CA ASP A 184 23.44 -25.61 6.17
C ASP A 184 24.88 -26.12 6.28
N LYS A 185 25.21 -26.73 7.43
CA LYS A 185 26.55 -27.27 7.71
C LYS A 185 26.95 -28.43 6.80
N PHE A 186 25.99 -29.16 6.22
CA PHE A 186 26.28 -30.30 5.36
C PHE A 186 26.60 -29.83 3.94
N LYS A 187 25.89 -28.81 3.46
CA LYS A 187 26.16 -28.17 2.16
C LYS A 187 27.21 -27.06 2.25
N LYS A 188 27.65 -26.71 3.46
CA LYS A 188 28.56 -25.60 3.73
C LYS A 188 28.10 -24.30 3.06
N THR A 189 26.80 -24.04 3.15
CA THR A 189 26.12 -22.98 2.41
C THR A 189 25.30 -22.13 3.36
N ILE A 190 25.32 -20.82 3.17
CA ILE A 190 24.42 -19.86 3.80
C ILE A 190 23.37 -19.48 2.74
N THR A 191 22.10 -19.72 3.03
CA THR A 191 20.99 -19.25 2.21
C THR A 191 20.54 -17.89 2.70
N PHE A 192 20.49 -16.91 1.81
CA PHE A 192 19.88 -15.61 2.05
C PHE A 192 18.48 -15.62 1.46
N LYS A 193 17.49 -15.16 2.22
CA LYS A 193 16.11 -15.07 1.77
C LYS A 193 15.51 -13.71 2.12
N GLY A 194 14.99 -13.04 1.11
CA GLY A 194 14.29 -11.76 1.23
C GLY A 194 12.88 -11.92 1.79
N THR A 195 12.30 -10.79 2.18
CA THR A 195 10.91 -10.73 2.63
C THR A 195 9.97 -10.99 1.44
N GLU A 196 9.02 -11.91 1.63
CA GLU A 196 8.00 -12.20 0.63
C GLU A 196 6.99 -11.08 0.49
N TYR A 197 6.67 -10.73 -0.75
CA TYR A 197 5.63 -9.77 -1.09
C TYR A 197 4.97 -10.13 -2.40
N LYS A 198 3.63 -10.11 -2.43
CA LYS A 198 2.84 -10.52 -3.60
C LYS A 198 3.34 -11.84 -4.22
N GLY A 199 3.68 -12.83 -3.37
CA GLY A 199 4.14 -14.15 -3.79
C GLY A 199 5.56 -14.19 -4.37
N ARG A 200 6.40 -13.19 -4.12
CA ARG A 200 7.78 -13.14 -4.64
C ARG A 200 8.80 -12.72 -3.57
N PHE A 201 10.01 -13.26 -3.66
CA PHE A 201 11.17 -12.86 -2.85
C PHE A 201 12.47 -13.22 -3.55
N PHE A 202 13.55 -12.51 -3.22
CA PHE A 202 14.89 -12.90 -3.65
C PHE A 202 15.49 -13.96 -2.75
N ARG A 203 16.24 -14.89 -3.32
CA ARG A 203 17.14 -15.77 -2.59
C ARG A 203 18.46 -15.93 -3.31
N THR A 204 19.53 -16.15 -2.54
CA THR A 204 20.85 -16.52 -3.07
C THR A 204 21.61 -17.32 -2.04
N TRP A 205 22.78 -17.82 -2.42
CA TRP A 205 23.59 -18.74 -1.63
C TRP A 205 25.04 -18.26 -1.56
N ALA A 206 25.62 -18.29 -0.37
CA ALA A 206 27.05 -18.10 -0.15
C ALA A 206 27.69 -19.36 0.43
N SER A 207 28.99 -19.52 0.21
CA SER A 207 29.80 -20.49 0.92
C SER A 207 29.97 -20.05 2.37
N SER A 208 29.65 -20.93 3.33
CA SER A 208 29.91 -20.70 4.75
C SER A 208 31.41 -20.80 5.11
N GLU A 209 32.26 -21.25 4.18
CA GLU A 209 33.70 -21.38 4.38
C GLU A 209 34.45 -20.13 3.90
N THR A 210 34.03 -19.57 2.77
CA THR A 210 34.72 -18.43 2.14
C THR A 210 34.01 -17.10 2.35
N ASN A 211 32.77 -17.12 2.85
CA ASN A 211 31.88 -15.96 2.92
C ASN A 211 31.76 -15.23 1.57
N LYS A 212 31.70 -16.00 0.48
CA LYS A 212 31.47 -15.48 -0.87
C LYS A 212 30.22 -16.09 -1.47
N LEU A 213 29.50 -15.32 -2.27
CA LEU A 213 28.40 -15.87 -3.06
C LEU A 213 28.89 -17.02 -3.93
N LEU A 214 28.09 -18.10 -3.99
CA LEU A 214 28.39 -19.28 -4.80
C LEU A 214 28.27 -18.99 -6.29
N THR A 215 27.43 -18.01 -6.65
CA THR A 215 27.21 -17.58 -8.04
C THR A 215 27.07 -16.05 -8.08
N PRO A 216 27.41 -15.40 -9.21
CA PRO A 216 27.20 -13.96 -9.38
C PRO A 216 25.74 -13.61 -9.71
N THR A 217 24.82 -14.57 -9.57
CA THR A 217 23.38 -14.42 -9.77
C THR A 217 22.62 -14.57 -8.46
N VAL A 218 21.39 -14.11 -8.49
CA VAL A 218 20.40 -14.33 -7.45
C VAL A 218 19.15 -14.86 -8.11
N GLN A 219 18.35 -15.59 -7.34
CA GLN A 219 17.10 -16.12 -7.83
C GLN A 219 15.92 -15.32 -7.29
N LEU A 220 15.13 -14.73 -8.17
CA LEU A 220 13.81 -14.21 -7.82
C LEU A 220 12.82 -15.38 -7.82
N TYR A 221 12.46 -15.85 -6.63
CA TYR A 221 11.35 -16.78 -6.45
C TYR A 221 10.04 -16.05 -6.72
N THR A 222 9.19 -16.59 -7.59
CA THR A 222 7.90 -15.99 -7.96
C THR A 222 6.80 -17.05 -8.05
N ARG A 223 5.66 -16.77 -7.43
CA ARG A 223 4.39 -17.48 -7.65
C ARG A 223 3.59 -16.75 -8.73
N LEU A 224 3.45 -17.39 -9.88
CA LEU A 224 2.60 -16.95 -10.99
C LEU A 224 1.20 -17.54 -10.85
N VAL A 225 0.19 -16.85 -11.39
CA VAL A 225 -1.23 -17.20 -11.21
C VAL A 225 -1.92 -17.17 -12.56
N PHE A 226 -2.51 -18.30 -12.96
CA PHE A 226 -3.14 -18.47 -14.26
C PHE A 226 -4.51 -19.15 -14.16
N GLY A 227 -5.34 -18.95 -15.19
CA GLY A 227 -6.60 -19.68 -15.36
C GLY A 227 -6.42 -21.05 -16.03
N GLU A 228 -5.34 -21.23 -16.80
CA GLU A 228 -4.93 -22.51 -17.39
C GLU A 228 -3.42 -22.67 -17.26
N TRP A 229 -2.90 -23.90 -17.42
CA TRP A 229 -1.46 -24.15 -17.26
C TRP A 229 -0.65 -23.37 -18.28
N ALA A 230 0.22 -22.49 -17.79
CA ALA A 230 1.07 -21.66 -18.63
C ALA A 230 2.35 -22.40 -19.03
N HIS A 231 2.81 -23.36 -18.23
CA HIS A 231 4.07 -24.07 -18.42
C HIS A 231 5.25 -23.13 -18.64
N VAL A 232 5.35 -22.09 -17.82
CA VAL A 232 6.31 -21.00 -17.96
C VAL A 232 7.74 -21.54 -18.05
N ASP A 233 8.45 -21.11 -19.09
CA ASP A 233 9.82 -21.55 -19.39
C ASP A 233 10.72 -20.41 -19.90
N ARG A 234 10.17 -19.20 -20.06
CA ARG A 234 10.89 -18.01 -20.52
C ARG A 234 10.54 -16.79 -19.66
N ALA A 235 11.52 -15.93 -19.46
CA ALA A 235 11.32 -14.62 -18.86
C ALA A 235 12.14 -13.54 -19.57
N TYR A 236 11.57 -12.34 -19.66
CA TYR A 236 12.14 -11.19 -20.35
C TYR A 236 12.02 -9.94 -19.50
N ASP A 237 13.06 -9.10 -19.48
CA ASP A 237 12.96 -7.74 -18.94
C ASP A 237 12.39 -6.76 -19.97
N GLU A 238 12.24 -5.50 -19.55
CA GLU A 238 11.74 -4.39 -20.36
C GLU A 238 12.59 -4.07 -21.60
N THR A 239 13.84 -4.55 -21.64
CA THR A 239 14.73 -4.41 -22.81
C THR A 239 14.63 -5.59 -23.78
N GLY A 240 13.85 -6.62 -23.41
CA GLY A 240 13.75 -7.87 -24.16
C GLY A 240 14.89 -8.84 -23.87
N ALA A 241 15.75 -8.59 -22.88
CA ALA A 241 16.79 -9.53 -22.50
C ALA A 241 16.17 -10.76 -21.84
N LYS A 242 16.61 -11.94 -22.27
CA LYS A 242 16.12 -13.23 -21.78
C LYS A 242 16.91 -13.68 -20.56
N TYR A 243 16.23 -14.20 -19.56
CA TYR A 243 16.82 -14.79 -18.35
C TYR A 243 16.42 -16.26 -18.17
N ASP A 244 17.26 -16.99 -17.46
CA ASP A 244 17.03 -18.40 -17.17
C ASP A 244 15.97 -18.58 -16.08
N ILE A 245 15.14 -19.60 -16.27
CA ILE A 245 14.10 -19.98 -15.32
C ILE A 245 14.37 -21.39 -14.80
N THR A 246 14.34 -21.52 -13.48
CA THR A 246 14.24 -22.80 -12.78
C THR A 246 12.77 -23.06 -12.44
N LYS A 247 12.21 -24.18 -12.90
CA LYS A 247 10.89 -24.64 -12.44
C LYS A 247 11.02 -25.19 -11.02
N ILE A 248 10.25 -24.64 -10.08
CA ILE A 248 10.31 -25.03 -8.66
C ILE A 248 9.17 -25.96 -8.32
N GLY A 249 7.96 -25.63 -8.78
CA GLY A 249 6.79 -26.45 -8.51
C GLY A 249 5.53 -25.85 -9.10
N SER A 250 4.42 -26.54 -8.86
CA SER A 250 3.10 -26.15 -9.33
C SER A 250 2.05 -26.56 -8.31
N ASP A 251 0.97 -25.80 -8.22
CA ASP A 251 -0.14 -26.08 -7.33
C ASP A 251 -1.47 -25.68 -7.98
N THR A 252 -2.58 -26.19 -7.46
CA THR A 252 -3.91 -25.99 -8.02
C THR A 252 -4.93 -25.82 -6.91
N ASN A 253 -5.72 -24.75 -6.99
CA ASN A 253 -6.83 -24.50 -6.08
C ASN A 253 -8.14 -24.42 -6.86
N CYS A 254 -9.02 -25.39 -6.67
CA CYS A 254 -10.29 -25.50 -7.37
C CYS A 254 -11.48 -25.22 -6.45
N SER A 255 -12.49 -24.56 -7.01
CA SER A 255 -13.80 -24.35 -6.40
C SER A 255 -14.90 -24.69 -7.42
N GLN A 256 -16.16 -24.64 -6.99
CA GLN A 256 -17.31 -24.80 -7.90
C GLN A 256 -17.36 -23.76 -9.03
N TYR A 257 -16.63 -22.64 -8.91
CA TYR A 257 -16.58 -21.56 -9.90
C TYR A 257 -15.35 -21.62 -10.82
N GLY A 258 -14.52 -22.67 -10.70
CA GLY A 258 -13.32 -22.85 -11.52
C GLY A 258 -12.07 -23.12 -10.70
N CYS A 259 -10.95 -23.31 -11.41
CA CYS A 259 -9.64 -23.57 -10.83
C CYS A 259 -8.70 -22.38 -11.04
N THR A 260 -7.91 -22.07 -10.02
CA THR A 260 -6.74 -21.19 -10.11
C THR A 260 -5.49 -22.05 -10.07
N LEU A 261 -4.60 -21.85 -11.03
CA LEU A 261 -3.35 -22.60 -11.16
C LEU A 261 -2.18 -21.72 -10.75
N TYR A 262 -1.28 -22.30 -9.95
CA TYR A 262 -0.09 -21.62 -9.46
C TYR A 262 1.15 -22.29 -10.04
N GLU A 263 2.04 -21.51 -10.64
CA GLU A 263 3.37 -21.96 -11.07
C GLU A 263 4.43 -21.23 -10.28
N TYR A 264 5.32 -21.98 -9.62
CA TYR A 264 6.43 -21.45 -8.84
C TYR A 264 7.70 -21.56 -9.65
N VAL A 265 8.33 -20.42 -9.90
CA VAL A 265 9.53 -20.31 -10.73
C VAL A 265 10.61 -19.52 -10.02
N GLY A 266 11.87 -19.86 -10.30
CA GLY A 266 13.04 -19.10 -9.91
C GLY A 266 13.65 -18.45 -11.13
N LEU A 267 13.65 -17.12 -11.18
CA LEU A 267 14.30 -16.36 -12.24
C LEU A 267 15.72 -16.01 -11.84
N GLU A 268 16.72 -16.45 -12.61
CA GLU A 268 18.12 -16.14 -12.36
C GLU A 268 18.49 -14.75 -12.90
N LEU A 269 18.88 -13.85 -12.01
CA LEU A 269 19.25 -12.47 -12.34
C LEU A 269 20.68 -12.19 -11.90
N PRO A 270 21.53 -11.63 -12.77
CA PRO A 270 22.84 -11.14 -12.35
C PRO A 270 22.73 -10.05 -11.28
N ILE A 271 23.64 -10.03 -10.31
CA ILE A 271 23.67 -8.96 -9.29
C ILE A 271 23.88 -7.59 -9.94
N SER A 272 24.63 -7.54 -11.04
CA SER A 272 24.83 -6.31 -11.83
C SER A 272 23.53 -5.79 -12.46
N PHE A 273 22.57 -6.66 -12.78
CA PHE A 273 21.24 -6.24 -13.22
C PHE A 273 20.48 -5.55 -12.08
N LEU A 274 20.51 -6.12 -10.87
CA LEU A 274 19.90 -5.51 -9.70
C LEU A 274 20.53 -4.17 -9.32
N GLN A 275 21.86 -4.05 -9.44
CA GLN A 275 22.57 -2.80 -9.19
C GLN A 275 22.17 -1.68 -10.17
N LYS A 276 21.80 -2.02 -11.41
CA LYS A 276 21.28 -1.07 -12.41
C LYS A 276 19.80 -0.76 -12.18
N ASN A 277 19.03 -1.72 -11.67
CA ASN A 277 17.59 -1.63 -11.47
C ASN A 277 17.19 -1.55 -9.98
N LYS A 278 17.91 -0.73 -9.20
CA LYS A 278 17.63 -0.53 -7.76
C LYS A 278 16.23 0.00 -7.49
N ASN A 279 15.67 0.70 -8.47
CA ASN A 279 14.35 1.30 -8.40
C ASN A 279 13.20 0.31 -8.65
N GLY A 280 13.48 -1.00 -8.67
CA GLY A 280 12.54 -2.00 -9.14
C GLY A 280 12.58 -2.13 -10.65
N PHE A 281 11.84 -3.11 -11.16
CA PHE A 281 11.80 -3.46 -12.58
C PHE A 281 10.58 -4.35 -12.85
N GLU A 282 10.24 -4.52 -14.13
CA GLU A 282 9.24 -5.48 -14.56
C GLU A 282 9.87 -6.68 -15.28
N VAL A 283 9.27 -7.85 -15.11
CA VAL A 283 9.61 -9.05 -15.85
C VAL A 283 8.36 -9.68 -16.41
N GLN A 284 8.38 -9.96 -17.72
CA GLN A 284 7.37 -10.78 -18.37
C GLN A 284 7.78 -12.25 -18.27
N PHE A 285 6.94 -13.06 -17.63
CA PHE A 285 7.02 -14.51 -17.66
C PHE A 285 6.15 -15.04 -18.80
N GLU A 286 6.66 -16.01 -19.55
CA GLU A 286 6.04 -16.52 -20.77
C GLU A 286 6.13 -18.04 -20.90
N GLY A 287 5.01 -18.63 -21.29
CA GLY A 287 4.86 -20.00 -21.77
C GLY A 287 3.68 -20.04 -22.76
N ASN A 288 2.66 -20.84 -22.48
CA ASN A 288 1.35 -20.81 -23.15
C ASN A 288 0.52 -19.57 -22.78
N GLN A 289 0.74 -19.03 -21.58
CA GLN A 289 0.19 -17.76 -21.12
C GLN A 289 1.32 -16.81 -20.74
N LYS A 290 0.98 -15.53 -20.58
CA LYS A 290 1.92 -14.47 -20.22
C LYS A 290 1.46 -13.75 -18.96
N GLN A 291 2.41 -13.42 -18.10
CA GLN A 291 2.14 -12.58 -16.92
C GLN A 291 3.31 -11.64 -16.68
N VAL A 292 3.03 -10.35 -16.54
CA VAL A 292 4.02 -9.35 -16.12
C VAL A 292 4.01 -9.25 -14.59
N VAL A 293 5.20 -9.24 -14.02
CA VAL A 293 5.46 -9.19 -12.59
C VAL A 293 6.35 -7.99 -12.30
N THR A 294 5.83 -7.03 -11.55
CA THR A 294 6.61 -5.88 -11.05
C THR A 294 7.37 -6.27 -9.78
N VAL A 295 8.68 -6.10 -9.77
CA VAL A 295 9.53 -6.26 -8.59
C VAL A 295 9.73 -4.90 -7.96
N ALA A 296 9.38 -4.79 -6.69
CA ALA A 296 9.54 -3.53 -5.98
C ALA A 296 11.00 -3.29 -5.60
N SER A 297 11.43 -2.03 -5.72
CA SER A 297 12.72 -1.50 -5.29
C SER A 297 13.24 -2.06 -3.97
N TYR A 298 12.40 -2.06 -2.93
CA TYR A 298 12.82 -2.47 -1.60
C TYR A 298 13.28 -3.93 -1.56
N GLN A 299 12.72 -4.82 -2.42
CA GLN A 299 13.17 -6.21 -2.52
C GLN A 299 14.59 -6.26 -3.09
N VAL A 300 14.87 -5.39 -4.07
CA VAL A 300 16.18 -5.24 -4.69
C VAL A 300 17.19 -4.70 -3.67
N GLU A 301 16.85 -3.61 -2.99
CA GLU A 301 17.70 -2.98 -1.98
C GLU A 301 17.99 -3.91 -0.80
N GLN A 302 16.96 -4.59 -0.28
CA GLN A 302 17.10 -5.55 0.81
C GLN A 302 18.11 -6.64 0.46
N LEU A 303 18.02 -7.18 -0.76
CA LEU A 303 18.97 -8.18 -1.22
C LEU A 303 20.38 -7.60 -1.36
N LEU A 304 20.54 -6.48 -2.07
CA LEU A 304 21.85 -5.87 -2.33
C LEU A 304 22.57 -5.47 -1.03
N LEU A 305 21.83 -4.97 -0.04
CA LEU A 305 22.38 -4.65 1.28
C LEU A 305 22.76 -5.91 2.05
N GLY A 306 21.89 -6.92 2.06
CA GLY A 306 22.11 -8.13 2.85
C GLY A 306 23.23 -9.03 2.33
N VAL A 307 23.60 -8.92 1.05
CA VAL A 307 24.70 -9.71 0.46
C VAL A 307 25.98 -8.92 0.22
N LYS A 308 26.01 -7.63 0.59
CA LYS A 308 27.11 -6.71 0.28
C LYS A 308 28.49 -7.24 0.68
N ASP A 309 28.58 -7.85 1.86
CA ASP A 309 29.83 -8.37 2.40
C ASP A 309 30.24 -9.74 1.83
N TYR A 310 29.43 -10.30 0.92
CA TYR A 310 29.63 -11.59 0.25
C TYR A 310 29.93 -11.45 -1.25
N LEU A 311 29.95 -10.22 -1.80
CA LEU A 311 30.24 -9.91 -3.21
C LEU A 311 31.72 -10.02 -3.56
#